data_AF-A0A923ZG64-F1
#
_entry.id   AF-A0A923ZG64-F1
#
_cell.length_a   1.000
_cell.length_b   1.000
_cell.length_c   1.000
_cell.angle_alpha   90.00
_cell.angle_beta   90.00
_cell.angle_gamma   90.00
#
_symmetry.space_group_name_H-M   'P 1'
#
loop_
_entity.id
_entity.type
_entity.pdbx_description
1 polymer ?
#
loop_
_entity_poly.entity_id
_entity_poly.type
_entity_poly.pdbx_seq_one_letter_code
_entity_poly.pdbx_strand_id
1 'polypeptide(L)'
;MGSKFYLCCFFSVLTSVVFAQDNYEIQVYGAETVEKGKTMLEIHSNYTLNGNKETGKVLLPTNHIIHETIEVTHGFTSWFEIGFYLFNAIGNNNRTAYVGSHIRPRVSAPVDWHLPVGLSFSAEFGFQKKEYSANTSTVELRPIIDKKWKAFYFALNPVFGKSFKGPDENRGFIFSPNVKTSYDLNKTIAMGLEYYGSTGPVLHFDT
;
A
#
# COMPACT_ATOMS: atom_id res chain seq x y z
N MET A 1 43.29 18.06 4.64
CA MET A 1 42.93 17.07 3.61
C MET A 1 41.43 17.21 3.36
N GLY A 2 41.04 18.09 2.44
CA GLY A 2 39.64 18.49 2.25
C GLY A 2 38.90 17.47 1.39
N SER A 3 37.87 16.84 1.95
CA SER A 3 36.96 15.97 1.21
C SER A 3 36.13 16.81 0.23
N LYS A 4 36.24 16.52 -1.07
CA LYS A 4 35.39 17.11 -2.11
C LYS A 4 34.12 16.29 -2.21
N PHE A 5 32.98 16.87 -1.81
CA PHE A 5 31.67 16.31 -2.10
C PHE A 5 31.36 16.53 -3.59
N TYR A 6 31.16 15.44 -4.32
CA TYR A 6 30.63 15.47 -5.69
C TYR A 6 29.14 15.13 -5.63
N LEU A 7 28.29 16.14 -5.80
CA LEU A 7 26.86 15.95 -6.02
C LEU A 7 26.66 15.56 -7.49
N CYS A 8 26.50 14.27 -7.75
CA CYS A 8 26.18 13.76 -9.08
C CYS A 8 24.66 13.65 -9.20
N CYS A 9 23.99 14.73 -9.64
CA CYS A 9 22.57 14.71 -9.97
C CYS A 9 22.38 14.08 -11.35
N PHE A 10 22.03 12.79 -11.39
CA PHE A 10 21.58 12.15 -12.62
C PHE A 10 20.06 12.29 -12.72
N PHE A 11 19.58 13.40 -13.29
CA PHE A 11 18.17 13.62 -13.56
C PHE A 11 17.83 13.00 -14.93
N SER A 12 17.48 11.71 -14.94
CA SER A 12 16.86 11.09 -16.11
C SER A 12 15.37 11.42 -16.10
N VAL A 13 14.98 12.47 -16.83
CA VAL A 13 13.58 12.87 -17.00
C VAL A 13 12.92 11.92 -18.00
N LEU A 14 12.31 10.84 -17.51
CA LEU A 14 11.22 10.17 -18.24
C LEU A 14 9.94 10.98 -17.98
N THR A 15 9.61 11.89 -18.91
CA THR A 15 8.39 12.72 -18.87
C THR A 15 7.14 11.92 -19.23
N SER A 16 6.84 10.89 -18.45
CA SER A 16 5.48 10.38 -18.32
C SER A 16 4.96 10.96 -17.02
N VAL A 17 3.88 11.75 -17.06
CA VAL A 17 3.23 12.18 -15.81
C VAL A 17 2.57 10.92 -15.23
N VAL A 18 3.26 10.25 -14.32
CA VAL A 18 2.73 9.08 -13.62
C VAL A 18 1.88 9.60 -12.46
N PHE A 19 0.56 9.52 -12.60
CA PHE A 19 -0.38 9.80 -11.51
C PHE A 19 -0.62 8.50 -10.73
N ALA A 20 0.27 8.18 -9.80
CA ALA A 20 0.05 7.13 -8.80
C ALA A 20 -0.18 7.80 -7.45
N GLN A 21 -1.39 8.32 -7.24
CA GLN A 21 -1.79 8.90 -5.97
C GLN A 21 -3.03 8.16 -5.47
N ASP A 22 -2.84 7.36 -4.43
CA ASP A 22 -3.93 6.89 -3.57
C ASP A 22 -4.19 7.91 -2.47
N ASN A 23 -5.40 7.89 -1.91
CA ASN A 23 -5.75 8.69 -0.75
C ASN A 23 -5.13 8.09 0.52
N TYR A 24 -5.07 6.77 0.63
CA TYR A 24 -4.68 6.09 1.88
C TYR A 24 -3.32 5.41 1.76
N GLU A 25 -3.15 4.27 2.42
CA GLU A 25 -1.86 3.59 2.49
C GLU A 25 -1.32 3.26 1.08
N ILE A 26 -0.08 3.68 0.81
CA ILE A 26 0.66 3.35 -0.42
C ILE A 26 1.95 2.67 0.02
N GLN A 27 1.95 1.34 0.00
CA GLN A 27 3.12 0.56 0.36
C GLN A 27 3.17 -0.75 -0.43
N VAL A 28 4.37 -1.08 -0.93
CA VAL A 28 4.69 -2.44 -1.36
C VAL A 28 5.31 -3.18 -0.19
N TYR A 29 4.66 -4.26 0.22
CA TYR A 29 5.06 -5.00 1.41
C TYR A 29 6.22 -5.96 1.14
N GLY A 30 7.09 -6.07 2.14
CA GLY A 30 8.02 -7.17 2.29
C GLY A 30 7.38 -8.39 2.95
N ALA A 31 8.06 -9.52 2.90
CA ALA A 31 7.51 -10.78 3.39
C ALA A 31 7.55 -10.92 4.91
N GLU A 32 8.41 -10.15 5.58
CA GLU A 32 8.60 -10.18 7.02
C GLU A 32 7.35 -9.70 7.77
N THR A 33 7.04 -10.38 8.88
CA THR A 33 5.95 -10.02 9.81
C THR A 33 6.52 -9.36 11.06
N VAL A 34 5.70 -8.60 11.77
CA VAL A 34 6.01 -8.04 13.09
C VAL A 34 6.46 -9.17 14.02
N GLU A 35 7.52 -8.90 14.81
CA GLU A 35 8.05 -9.86 15.76
C GLU A 35 6.99 -10.36 16.75
N LYS A 36 7.11 -11.64 17.13
CA LYS A 36 6.21 -12.28 18.09
C LYS A 36 6.08 -11.48 19.38
N GLY A 37 4.84 -11.20 19.76
CA GLY A 37 4.46 -10.48 20.98
C GLY A 37 4.64 -8.97 20.90
N LYS A 38 5.09 -8.42 19.76
CA LYS A 38 5.23 -6.98 19.56
C LYS A 38 4.02 -6.40 18.85
N THR A 39 3.71 -5.15 19.20
CA THR A 39 2.73 -4.33 18.50
C THR A 39 3.46 -3.17 17.83
N MET A 40 3.19 -2.98 16.55
CA MET A 40 3.65 -1.87 15.75
C MET A 40 2.49 -0.90 15.53
N LEU A 41 2.78 0.39 15.59
CA LEU A 41 1.86 1.47 15.27
C LEU A 41 2.46 2.25 14.10
N GLU A 42 1.73 2.33 13.00
CA GLU A 42 2.10 3.08 11.80
C GLU A 42 1.07 4.16 11.51
N ILE A 43 1.53 5.29 10.99
CA ILE A 43 0.69 6.43 10.62
C ILE A 43 1.09 6.85 9.21
N HIS A 44 0.13 6.86 8.29
CA HIS A 44 0.30 7.35 6.92
C HIS A 44 -0.53 8.61 6.76
N SER A 45 0.10 9.74 6.42
CA SER A 45 -0.59 11.01 6.20
C SER A 45 -0.36 11.50 4.77
N ASN A 46 -1.40 11.45 3.95
CA ASN A 46 -1.37 11.89 2.56
C ASN A 46 -2.12 13.21 2.41
N TYR A 47 -1.44 14.27 1.96
CA TYR A 47 -2.08 15.55 1.69
C TYR A 47 -2.32 15.75 0.19
N THR A 48 -3.58 15.97 -0.19
CA THR A 48 -3.97 16.27 -1.57
C THR A 48 -3.98 17.78 -1.80
N LEU A 49 -2.87 18.33 -2.30
CA LEU A 49 -2.74 19.77 -2.56
C LEU A 49 -3.69 20.26 -3.65
N ASN A 50 -3.86 19.52 -4.74
CA ASN A 50 -4.81 19.83 -5.81
C ASN A 50 -5.55 18.56 -6.20
N GLY A 51 -6.80 18.45 -5.76
CA GLY A 51 -7.62 17.26 -5.92
C GLY A 51 -8.92 17.54 -6.65
N ASN A 52 -9.82 16.55 -6.64
CA ASN A 52 -11.16 16.74 -7.17
C ASN A 52 -11.91 17.80 -6.34
N LYS A 53 -12.57 18.73 -7.02
CA LYS A 53 -13.36 19.84 -6.44
C LYS A 53 -14.86 19.66 -6.66
N GLU A 54 -15.26 18.72 -7.50
CA GLU A 54 -16.65 18.53 -7.88
C GLU A 54 -17.49 18.09 -6.69
N THR A 55 -18.49 18.89 -6.36
CA THR A 55 -19.50 18.60 -5.34
C THR A 55 -20.74 17.99 -6.02
N GLY A 56 -21.35 16.98 -5.39
CA GLY A 56 -22.61 16.37 -5.88
C GLY A 56 -22.47 15.03 -6.62
N LYS A 57 -21.26 14.49 -6.77
CA LYS A 57 -21.05 13.06 -7.11
C LYS A 57 -21.18 12.17 -5.87
N VAL A 58 -21.18 10.86 -6.08
CA VAL A 58 -21.19 9.86 -4.98
C VAL A 58 -19.99 10.04 -4.05
N LEU A 59 -18.83 10.44 -4.59
CA LEU A 59 -17.59 10.64 -3.83
C LEU A 59 -17.39 12.10 -3.45
N LEU A 60 -16.89 12.32 -2.23
CA LEU A 60 -16.57 13.64 -1.71
C LEU A 60 -15.31 14.24 -2.37
N PRO A 61 -15.22 15.58 -2.49
CA PRO A 61 -14.04 16.25 -3.02
C PRO A 61 -12.77 15.98 -2.19
N THR A 62 -11.66 15.66 -2.85
CA THR A 62 -10.35 15.39 -2.22
C THR A 62 -9.46 16.64 -2.14
N ASN A 63 -9.86 17.77 -2.75
CA ASN A 63 -9.05 18.98 -2.78
C ASN A 63 -8.79 19.57 -1.37
N HIS A 64 -7.51 19.75 -1.04
CA HIS A 64 -7.02 20.19 0.27
C HIS A 64 -7.51 19.32 1.43
N ILE A 65 -7.51 18.00 1.23
CA ILE A 65 -7.82 17.02 2.27
C ILE A 65 -6.52 16.30 2.67
N ILE A 66 -6.35 16.12 3.98
CA ILE A 66 -5.41 15.14 4.53
C ILE A 66 -6.18 13.84 4.70
N HIS A 67 -5.67 12.77 4.12
CA HIS A 67 -6.13 11.42 4.39
C HIS A 67 -5.12 10.76 5.32
N GLU A 68 -5.61 10.28 6.45
CA GLU A 68 -4.78 9.70 7.49
C GLU A 68 -5.19 8.25 7.74
N THR A 69 -4.23 7.35 7.64
CA THR A 69 -4.35 5.95 8.01
C THR A 69 -3.60 5.73 9.31
N ILE A 70 -4.28 5.19 10.31
CA ILE A 70 -3.65 4.64 11.52
C ILE A 70 -3.69 3.12 11.39
N GLU A 71 -2.53 2.48 11.38
CA GLU A 71 -2.39 1.02 11.35
C GLU A 71 -1.83 0.53 12.69
N VAL A 72 -2.51 -0.45 13.29
CA VAL A 72 -2.04 -1.18 14.46
C VAL A 72 -1.84 -2.64 14.08
N THR A 73 -0.61 -3.11 14.13
CA THR A 73 -0.26 -4.48 13.74
C THR A 73 0.36 -5.23 14.90
N HIS A 74 -0.17 -6.41 15.22
CA HIS A 74 0.35 -7.26 16.29
C HIS A 74 0.87 -8.59 15.74
N GLY A 75 2.13 -8.92 16.05
CA GLY A 75 2.73 -10.21 15.74
C GLY A 75 2.36 -11.24 16.80
N PHE A 76 1.59 -12.27 16.44
CA PHE A 76 1.17 -13.33 17.38
C PHE A 76 2.17 -14.48 17.45
N THR A 77 2.79 -14.80 16.32
CA THR A 77 3.85 -15.82 16.21
C THR A 77 5.01 -15.27 15.38
N SER A 78 6.06 -16.07 15.16
CA SER A 78 7.14 -15.68 14.23
C SER A 78 6.72 -15.65 12.76
N TRP A 79 5.49 -16.08 12.45
CA TRP A 79 4.99 -16.21 11.09
C TRP A 79 3.54 -15.71 10.90
N PHE A 80 2.91 -15.14 11.92
CA PHE A 80 1.52 -14.70 11.86
C PHE A 80 1.32 -13.37 12.59
N GLU A 81 0.67 -12.44 11.91
CA GLU A 81 0.26 -11.14 12.44
C GLU A 81 -1.17 -10.79 12.03
N ILE A 82 -1.76 -9.83 12.76
CA ILE A 82 -3.00 -9.16 12.34
C ILE A 82 -2.77 -7.66 12.41
N GLY A 83 -3.03 -6.98 11.29
CA GLY A 83 -3.13 -5.53 11.19
C GLY A 83 -4.59 -5.06 11.27
N PHE A 84 -4.81 -3.88 11.85
CA PHE A 84 -6.08 -3.19 11.85
C PHE A 84 -5.88 -1.73 11.45
N TYR A 85 -6.72 -1.25 10.54
CA TYR A 85 -6.60 0.07 9.93
C TYR A 85 -7.78 0.95 10.28
N LEU A 86 -7.50 2.22 10.55
CA LEU A 86 -8.49 3.29 10.68
C LEU A 86 -8.19 4.34 9.62
N PHE A 87 -9.12 4.54 8.68
CA PHE A 87 -9.03 5.56 7.65
C PHE A 87 -9.80 6.80 8.06
N ASN A 88 -9.16 7.95 7.95
CA ASN A 88 -9.72 9.25 8.31
C ASN A 88 -9.49 10.25 7.18
N ALA A 89 -10.44 11.17 7.02
CA ALA A 89 -10.26 12.37 6.23
C ALA A 89 -10.26 13.56 7.19
N ILE A 90 -9.34 14.50 7.00
CA ILE A 90 -9.17 15.68 7.83
C ILE A 90 -9.16 16.91 6.91
N GLY A 91 -10.09 17.82 7.13
CA GLY A 91 -10.22 19.02 6.30
C GLY A 91 -11.26 20.02 6.80
N ASN A 92 -11.20 21.22 6.23
CA ASN A 92 -12.09 22.33 6.61
C ASN A 92 -13.52 22.15 6.08
N ASN A 93 -14.46 22.96 6.59
CA ASN A 93 -15.87 22.99 6.18
C ASN A 93 -16.60 21.64 6.41
N ASN A 94 -16.46 21.07 7.61
CA ASN A 94 -17.07 19.79 8.01
C ASN A 94 -16.63 18.59 7.14
N ARG A 95 -15.41 18.64 6.58
CA ARG A 95 -14.83 17.54 5.79
C ARG A 95 -13.93 16.60 6.61
N THR A 96 -13.88 16.80 7.93
CA THR A 96 -13.24 15.85 8.85
C THR A 96 -14.21 14.74 9.22
N ALA A 97 -13.83 13.49 8.94
CA ALA A 97 -14.63 12.33 9.31
C ALA A 97 -13.81 11.05 9.33
N TYR A 98 -14.32 10.09 10.10
CA TYR A 98 -13.95 8.68 9.97
C TYR A 98 -14.51 8.11 8.66
N VAL A 99 -13.66 7.42 7.90
CA VAL A 99 -13.95 6.92 6.56
C VAL A 99 -14.27 5.43 6.54
N GLY A 100 -13.49 4.61 7.23
CA GLY A 100 -13.57 3.16 7.12
C GLY A 100 -12.51 2.44 7.93
N SER A 101 -12.61 1.12 8.00
CA SER A 101 -11.63 0.27 8.67
C SER A 101 -11.45 -1.04 7.94
N HIS A 102 -10.21 -1.50 7.90
CA HIS A 102 -9.84 -2.82 7.39
C HIS A 102 -9.18 -3.65 8.50
N ILE A 103 -9.26 -4.97 8.33
CA ILE A 103 -8.51 -5.95 9.11
C ILE A 103 -7.67 -6.81 8.15
N ARG A 104 -6.42 -7.09 8.53
CA ARG A 104 -5.44 -7.76 7.70
C ARG A 104 -4.71 -8.85 8.46
N PRO A 105 -5.20 -10.10 8.49
CA PRO A 105 -4.35 -11.23 8.77
C PRO A 105 -3.25 -11.37 7.70
N ARG A 106 -2.02 -11.63 8.16
CA ARG A 106 -0.89 -11.98 7.29
C ARG A 106 -0.12 -13.16 7.86
N VAL A 107 0.25 -14.09 6.98
CA VAL A 107 1.13 -15.21 7.29
C VAL A 107 2.40 -15.15 6.45
N SER A 108 3.54 -15.41 7.06
CA SER A 108 4.83 -15.56 6.36
C SER A 108 5.29 -17.01 6.37
N ALA A 109 6.08 -17.40 5.36
CA ALA A 109 6.77 -18.67 5.38
C ALA A 109 7.79 -18.67 6.53
N PRO A 110 7.75 -19.66 7.44
CA PRO A 110 8.70 -19.74 8.54
C PRO A 110 10.16 -19.69 8.06
N VAL A 111 10.99 -18.94 8.80
CA VAL A 111 12.43 -18.78 8.51
C VAL A 111 13.14 -20.14 8.45
N ASP A 112 12.71 -21.11 9.27
CA ASP A 112 13.27 -22.47 9.34
C ASP A 112 13.05 -23.31 8.07
N TRP A 113 12.24 -22.84 7.11
CA TRP A 113 12.11 -23.48 5.80
C TRP A 113 13.30 -23.18 4.87
N HIS A 114 14.19 -22.24 5.25
CA HIS A 114 15.41 -21.90 4.52
C HIS A 114 15.17 -21.58 3.03
N LEU A 115 14.04 -20.91 2.74
CA LEU A 115 13.68 -20.57 1.37
C LEU A 115 14.66 -19.55 0.77
N PRO A 116 14.94 -19.62 -0.54
CA PRO A 116 15.83 -18.68 -1.20
C PRO A 116 15.26 -17.26 -1.32
N VAL A 117 13.96 -17.08 -1.05
CA VAL A 117 13.22 -15.81 -1.08
C VAL A 117 12.30 -15.76 0.14
N GLY A 118 11.93 -14.56 0.58
CA GLY A 118 10.85 -14.39 1.54
C GLY A 118 9.51 -14.60 0.83
N LEU A 119 8.61 -15.31 1.49
CA LEU A 119 7.25 -15.55 1.02
C LEU A 119 6.26 -15.19 2.11
N SER A 120 5.20 -14.49 1.73
CA SER A 120 4.10 -14.13 2.61
C SER A 120 2.78 -14.10 1.86
N PHE A 121 1.70 -14.17 2.61
CA PHE A 121 0.35 -13.98 2.11
C PHE A 121 -0.43 -13.13 3.09
N SER A 122 -0.98 -12.03 2.57
CA SER A 122 -1.80 -11.09 3.31
C SER A 122 -3.21 -11.11 2.73
N ALA A 123 -4.21 -11.16 3.59
CA ALA A 123 -5.61 -10.99 3.19
C ALA A 123 -6.15 -9.79 3.95
N GLU A 124 -6.54 -8.74 3.24
CA GLU A 124 -7.10 -7.53 3.83
C GLU A 124 -8.56 -7.43 3.47
N PHE A 125 -9.43 -7.33 4.47
CA PHE A 125 -10.85 -7.12 4.25
C PHE A 125 -11.30 -5.89 5.02
N GLY A 126 -12.19 -5.12 4.43
CA GLY A 126 -12.91 -4.16 5.23
C GLY A 126 -13.93 -3.36 4.48
N PHE A 127 -14.25 -2.22 5.07
CA PHE A 127 -15.27 -1.34 4.58
C PHE A 127 -14.81 0.11 4.56
N GLN A 128 -15.35 0.84 3.60
CA GLN A 128 -15.28 2.30 3.53
C GLN A 128 -16.68 2.84 3.26
N LYS A 129 -17.00 4.00 3.83
CA LYS A 129 -18.25 4.70 3.56
C LYS A 129 -18.35 5.09 2.09
N LYS A 130 -19.57 5.04 1.53
CA LYS A 130 -19.85 5.29 0.10
C LYS A 130 -19.41 6.65 -0.39
N GLU A 131 -19.34 7.62 0.52
CA GLU A 131 -18.88 8.98 0.27
C GLU A 131 -17.38 9.06 -0.06
N TYR A 132 -16.61 8.01 0.22
CA TYR A 132 -15.15 7.96 0.05
C TYR A 132 -14.69 6.84 -0.89
N SER A 133 -15.46 5.77 -1.03
CA SER A 133 -15.20 4.72 -2.01
C SER A 133 -16.51 4.23 -2.63
N ALA A 134 -16.51 4.06 -3.96
CA ALA A 134 -17.66 3.49 -4.66
C ALA A 134 -17.87 2.01 -4.29
N ASN A 135 -16.77 1.28 -4.06
CA ASN A 135 -16.78 -0.08 -3.55
C ASN A 135 -16.59 -0.06 -2.04
N THR A 136 -17.69 -0.22 -1.33
CA THR A 136 -17.78 -0.01 0.12
C THR A 136 -17.36 -1.21 0.96
N SER A 137 -17.25 -2.40 0.34
CA SER A 137 -16.73 -3.59 1.00
C SER A 137 -15.88 -4.37 0.01
N THR A 138 -14.63 -4.62 0.40
CA THR A 138 -13.60 -5.19 -0.47
C THR A 138 -12.75 -6.19 0.29
N VAL A 139 -12.17 -7.13 -0.46
CA VAL A 139 -11.02 -7.92 -0.01
C VAL A 139 -9.87 -7.74 -1.00
N GLU A 140 -8.66 -7.66 -0.47
CA GLU A 140 -7.42 -7.78 -1.21
C GLU A 140 -6.64 -9.00 -0.75
N LEU A 141 -6.34 -9.90 -1.68
CA LEU A 141 -5.48 -11.05 -1.47
C LEU A 141 -4.12 -10.72 -2.07
N ARG A 142 -3.10 -10.68 -1.22
CA ARG A 142 -1.76 -10.19 -1.56
C ARG A 142 -0.73 -11.26 -1.20
N PRO A 143 -0.39 -12.16 -2.15
CA PRO A 143 0.87 -12.86 -2.10
C PRO A 143 2.02 -11.83 -2.11
N ILE A 144 3.10 -12.15 -1.42
CA ILE A 144 4.28 -11.30 -1.29
C ILE A 144 5.50 -12.19 -1.50
N ILE A 145 6.36 -11.76 -2.41
CA ILE A 145 7.64 -12.40 -2.67
C ILE A 145 8.70 -11.31 -2.55
N ASP A 146 9.71 -11.50 -1.71
CA ASP A 146 10.80 -10.55 -1.59
C ASP A 146 12.17 -11.20 -1.50
N LYS A 147 13.19 -10.39 -1.80
CA LYS A 147 14.58 -10.81 -1.69
C LYS A 147 15.48 -9.63 -1.43
N LYS A 148 16.26 -9.72 -0.35
CA LYS A 148 17.46 -8.90 -0.15
C LYS A 148 18.69 -9.64 -0.68
N TRP A 149 19.47 -8.97 -1.52
CA TRP A 149 20.76 -9.45 -2.02
C TRP A 149 21.81 -8.35 -1.90
N LYS A 150 22.71 -8.51 -0.90
CA LYS A 150 23.66 -7.46 -0.50
C LYS A 150 22.90 -6.16 -0.18
N ALA A 151 23.23 -5.06 -0.87
CA ALA A 151 22.59 -3.76 -0.72
C ALA A 151 21.29 -3.62 -1.54
N PHE A 152 20.97 -4.58 -2.42
CA PHE A 152 19.75 -4.53 -3.22
C PHE A 152 18.60 -5.24 -2.52
N TYR A 153 17.40 -4.69 -2.64
CA TYR A 153 16.16 -5.30 -2.18
C TYR A 153 15.11 -5.23 -3.28
N PHE A 154 14.36 -6.32 -3.44
CA PHE A 154 13.27 -6.43 -4.41
C PHE A 154 12.05 -7.05 -3.73
N ALA A 155 10.86 -6.55 -4.03
CA ALA A 155 9.59 -7.15 -3.64
C ALA A 155 8.57 -7.10 -4.78
N LEU A 156 7.78 -8.16 -4.89
CA LEU A 156 6.67 -8.31 -5.83
C LEU A 156 5.42 -8.71 -5.06
N ASN A 157 4.32 -8.00 -5.29
CA ASN A 157 3.03 -8.22 -4.66
C ASN A 157 1.97 -8.39 -5.76
N PRO A 158 1.67 -9.60 -6.24
CA PRO A 158 0.61 -9.83 -7.24
C PRO A 158 -0.78 -9.76 -6.58
N VAL A 159 -1.30 -8.54 -6.36
CA VAL A 159 -2.55 -8.34 -5.61
C VAL A 159 -3.77 -8.75 -6.42
N PHE A 160 -4.72 -9.42 -5.77
CA PHE A 160 -6.04 -9.74 -6.31
C PHE A 160 -7.12 -9.09 -5.44
N GLY A 161 -7.81 -8.08 -5.98
CA GLY A 161 -8.89 -7.37 -5.32
C GLY A 161 -10.26 -7.89 -5.73
N LYS A 162 -11.22 -7.94 -4.80
CA LYS A 162 -12.64 -8.21 -5.09
C LYS A 162 -13.53 -7.29 -4.28
N SER A 163 -14.51 -6.70 -4.95
CA SER A 163 -15.60 -5.96 -4.31
C SER A 163 -16.76 -6.89 -3.98
N PHE A 164 -17.31 -6.75 -2.78
CA PHE A 164 -18.55 -7.43 -2.35
C PHE A 164 -19.75 -6.50 -2.33
N LYS A 165 -19.52 -5.18 -2.38
CA LYS A 165 -20.59 -4.19 -2.44
C LYS A 165 -20.13 -2.94 -3.14
N GLY A 166 -20.81 -2.58 -4.22
CA GLY A 166 -20.51 -1.42 -5.05
C GLY A 166 -20.63 -1.75 -6.55
N PRO A 167 -20.27 -0.81 -7.43
CA PRO A 167 -20.37 -1.00 -8.87
C PRO A 167 -19.60 -2.23 -9.39
N ASP A 168 -18.53 -2.64 -8.72
CA ASP A 168 -17.65 -3.72 -9.19
C ASP A 168 -17.95 -5.09 -8.56
N GLU A 169 -19.06 -5.25 -7.83
CA GLU A 169 -19.42 -6.51 -7.13
C GLU A 169 -19.37 -7.75 -8.04
N ASN A 170 -19.79 -7.57 -9.30
CA ASN A 170 -19.87 -8.63 -10.30
C ASN A 170 -18.68 -8.68 -11.27
N ARG A 171 -17.64 -7.85 -11.09
CA ARG A 171 -16.47 -7.83 -12.00
C ARG A 171 -15.48 -8.97 -11.77
N GLY A 172 -15.64 -9.75 -10.69
CA GLY A 172 -14.69 -10.80 -10.32
C GLY A 172 -13.46 -10.25 -9.62
N PHE A 173 -12.33 -10.95 -9.72
CA PHE A 173 -11.05 -10.50 -9.17
C PHE A 173 -10.35 -9.55 -10.15
N ILE A 174 -9.90 -8.41 -9.64
CA ILE A 174 -9.07 -7.43 -10.34
C ILE A 174 -7.61 -7.70 -9.97
N PHE A 175 -6.74 -7.76 -10.97
CA PHE A 175 -5.31 -7.98 -10.77
C PHE A 175 -4.53 -6.66 -10.75
N SER A 176 -3.85 -6.39 -9.63
CA SER A 176 -3.16 -5.13 -9.36
C SER A 176 -1.74 -5.39 -8.83
N PRO A 177 -0.76 -5.72 -9.70
CA PRO A 177 0.57 -6.07 -9.25
C PRO A 177 1.36 -4.84 -8.80
N ASN A 178 2.04 -4.96 -7.65
CA ASN A 178 2.94 -3.93 -7.14
C ASN A 178 4.37 -4.44 -7.08
N VAL A 179 5.33 -3.57 -7.34
CA VAL A 179 6.76 -3.90 -7.36
C VAL A 179 7.53 -2.86 -6.59
N LYS A 180 8.51 -3.29 -5.80
CA LYS A 180 9.48 -2.42 -5.13
C LYS A 180 10.89 -2.87 -5.45
N THR A 181 11.75 -1.89 -5.67
CA THR A 181 13.20 -2.09 -5.66
C THR A 181 13.83 -1.01 -4.78
N SER A 182 14.83 -1.37 -3.99
CA SER A 182 15.62 -0.37 -3.25
C SER A 182 17.09 -0.75 -3.16
N TYR A 183 17.92 0.26 -2.91
CA TYR A 183 19.35 0.15 -2.74
C TYR A 183 19.78 0.85 -1.45
N ASP A 184 20.45 0.11 -0.57
CA ASP A 184 21.03 0.62 0.67
C ASP A 184 22.26 1.49 0.34
N LEU A 185 22.15 2.81 0.49
CA LEU A 185 23.28 3.74 0.34
C LEU A 185 24.29 3.59 1.48
N ASN A 186 23.79 3.27 2.67
CA ASN A 186 24.58 2.94 3.86
C ASN A 186 23.68 2.16 4.83
N LYS A 187 24.12 1.97 6.08
CA LYS A 187 23.37 1.21 7.11
C LYS A 187 22.07 1.88 7.57
N THR A 188 21.80 3.12 7.17
CA THR A 188 20.70 3.95 7.68
C THR A 188 19.82 4.48 6.54
N ILE A 189 20.38 4.73 5.37
CA ILE A 189 19.68 5.35 4.24
C ILE A 189 19.60 4.35 3.10
N ALA A 190 18.39 4.15 2.58
CA ALA A 190 18.12 3.44 1.33
C ALA A 190 17.33 4.35 0.38
N MET A 191 17.53 4.17 -0.93
CA MET A 191 16.70 4.78 -1.96
C MET A 191 15.92 3.69 -2.67
N GLY A 192 14.62 3.92 -2.89
CA GLY A 192 13.75 2.94 -3.52
C GLY A 192 12.81 3.54 -4.55
N LEU A 193 12.33 2.67 -5.43
CA LEU A 193 11.28 2.93 -6.39
C LEU A 193 10.17 1.90 -6.17
N GLU A 194 8.94 2.36 -6.22
CA GLU A 194 7.75 1.53 -6.13
C GLU A 194 6.86 1.77 -7.36
N TYR A 195 6.31 0.69 -7.89
CA TYR A 195 5.36 0.67 -9.00
C TYR A 195 4.05 0.04 -8.52
N TYR A 196 2.94 0.65 -8.92
CA TYR A 196 1.60 0.22 -8.60
C TYR A 196 0.82 0.06 -9.90
N GLY A 197 0.36 -1.17 -10.17
CA GLY A 197 -0.42 -1.51 -11.35
C GLY A 197 -1.88 -1.79 -11.02
N SER A 198 -2.75 -1.64 -12.01
CA SER A 198 -4.11 -2.17 -12.02
C SER A 198 -4.44 -2.56 -13.45
N THR A 199 -4.56 -3.87 -13.69
CA THR A 199 -4.61 -4.46 -15.05
C THR A 199 -6.00 -4.95 -15.46
N GLY A 200 -7.02 -4.66 -14.63
CA GLY A 200 -8.39 -5.09 -14.86
C GLY A 200 -8.66 -6.54 -14.39
N PRO A 201 -9.81 -7.12 -14.78
CA PRO A 201 -10.22 -8.45 -14.37
C PRO A 201 -9.25 -9.55 -14.84
N VAL A 202 -8.96 -10.54 -13.98
CA VAL A 202 -8.01 -11.64 -14.26
C VAL A 202 -8.33 -12.43 -15.54
N LEU A 203 -9.60 -12.47 -15.96
CA LEU A 203 -10.04 -13.21 -17.16
C LEU A 203 -10.12 -12.34 -18.43
N HIS A 204 -9.96 -11.02 -18.33
CA HIS A 204 -9.95 -10.08 -19.44
C HIS A 204 -9.05 -8.89 -19.06
N PHE A 205 -7.79 -8.90 -19.49
CA PHE A 205 -6.93 -7.73 -19.33
C PHE A 205 -7.52 -6.57 -20.14
N ASP A 206 -7.83 -5.47 -19.48
CA ASP A 206 -8.27 -4.24 -20.15
C ASP A 206 -7.02 -3.67 -20.87
N THR A 207 -6.95 -3.80 -22.20
CA THR A 207 -5.92 -3.19 -23.07
C THR A 207 -6.25 -1.75 -23.41
#